data_AF-A0A7V0R3Q9-F1
#
_entry.id   AF-A0A7V0R3Q9-F1
#
_cell.length_a   1.000
_cell.length_b   1.000
_cell.length_c   1.000
_cell.angle_alpha   90.00
_cell.angle_beta   90.00
_cell.angle_gamma   90.00
#
_symmetry.space_group_name_H-M   'P 1'
#
loop_
_entity.id
_entity.type
_entity.pdbx_description
1 polymer ?
#
loop_
_entity_poly.entity_id
_entity_poly.type
_entity_poly.pdbx_seq_one_letter_code
_entity_poly.pdbx_strand_id
1 'polypeptide(L)'
;MAPSDQSDFPVLIKITNQNDPVFANAQSNGDDILFTSSDGTTRLDHEIEYYSSSATKELDAWVRIPSLSSSSDTVIYMYYSNSG
;
A
#
# COMPACT_ATOMS: atom_id res chain seq x y z
N MET A 1 -5.54 3.56 -19.51
CA MET A 1 -6.41 2.44 -19.09
C MET A 1 -5.84 1.17 -19.68
N ALA A 2 -5.58 0.15 -18.88
CA ALA A 2 -5.15 -1.14 -19.41
C ALA A 2 -6.30 -1.75 -20.24
N PRO A 3 -6.06 -2.25 -21.46
CA PRO A 3 -7.12 -2.72 -22.36
C PRO A 3 -7.73 -4.08 -21.95
N SER A 4 -7.19 -4.70 -20.90
CA SER A 4 -7.62 -5.98 -20.34
C SER A 4 -7.22 -6.07 -18.86
N ASP A 5 -7.81 -7.02 -18.16
CA ASP A 5 -7.40 -7.38 -16.81
C ASP A 5 -5.91 -7.76 -16.79
N GLN A 6 -5.26 -7.48 -15.66
CA GLN A 6 -3.83 -7.76 -15.45
C GLN A 6 -3.66 -8.78 -14.33
N SER A 7 -2.74 -9.71 -14.52
CA SER A 7 -2.35 -10.71 -13.51
C SER A 7 -1.01 -10.36 -12.88
N ASP A 8 -0.88 -10.54 -11.57
CA ASP A 8 0.35 -10.30 -10.80
C ASP A 8 0.97 -8.91 -11.06
N PHE A 9 0.12 -7.89 -11.16
CA PHE A 9 0.51 -6.56 -11.58
C PHE A 9 1.06 -5.75 -10.40
N PRO A 10 2.28 -5.17 -10.49
CA PRO A 10 2.81 -4.31 -9.45
C PRO A 10 2.16 -2.91 -9.53
N VAL A 11 1.54 -2.50 -8.43
CA VAL A 11 0.91 -1.17 -8.29
C VAL A 11 1.72 -0.34 -7.30
N LEU A 12 2.07 0.89 -7.69
CA LEU A 12 2.66 1.87 -6.79
C LEU A 12 1.57 2.53 -5.95
N ILE A 13 1.67 2.37 -4.64
CA ILE A 13 0.93 3.14 -3.64
C ILE A 13 1.84 4.28 -3.19
N LYS A 14 1.56 5.49 -3.70
CA LYS A 14 2.29 6.71 -3.37
C LYS A 14 1.42 7.64 -2.54
N ILE A 15 1.85 7.95 -1.32
CA ILE A 15 1.17 8.89 -0.43
C ILE A 15 2.14 10.04 -0.15
N THR A 16 1.76 11.25 -0.55
CA THR A 16 2.54 12.49 -0.32
C THR A 16 1.76 13.53 0.49
N ASN A 17 0.50 13.22 0.85
CA ASN A 17 -0.31 14.10 1.69
C ASN A 17 0.29 14.16 3.10
N GLN A 18 0.82 15.32 3.48
CA GLN A 18 1.51 15.52 4.76
C GLN A 18 0.62 15.29 6.00
N ASN A 19 -0.70 15.25 5.82
CA ASN A 19 -1.67 15.01 6.90
C ASN A 19 -2.22 13.58 6.92
N ASP A 20 -1.69 12.66 6.10
CA ASP A 20 -2.15 11.27 6.10
C ASP A 20 -1.82 10.59 7.46
N PRO A 21 -2.79 9.89 8.09
CA PRO A 21 -2.58 9.23 9.37
C PRO A 21 -1.46 8.18 9.38
N VAL A 22 -1.06 7.62 8.22
CA VAL A 22 0.07 6.67 8.16
C VAL A 22 1.35 7.27 8.72
N PHE A 23 1.56 8.58 8.56
CA PHE A 23 2.76 9.28 9.03
C PHE A 23 2.74 9.61 10.53
N ALA A 24 1.59 9.46 11.19
CA ALA A 24 1.47 9.65 12.63
C ALA A 24 1.44 8.32 13.39
N ASN A 25 1.00 7.24 12.73
CA ASN A 25 0.65 5.99 13.40
C ASN A 25 1.54 4.80 13.01
N ALA A 26 2.14 4.77 11.82
CA ALA A 26 3.09 3.72 11.47
C ALA A 26 4.43 3.91 12.22
N GLN A 27 5.19 2.83 12.37
CA GLN A 27 6.50 2.87 12.99
C GLN A 27 7.46 3.76 12.18
N SER A 28 8.49 4.31 12.82
CA SER A 28 9.41 5.26 12.18
C SER A 28 10.17 4.69 10.97
N ASN A 29 10.32 3.37 10.91
CA ASN A 29 10.91 2.63 9.78
C ASN A 29 9.86 2.05 8.82
N GLY A 30 8.57 2.18 9.12
CA GLY A 30 7.45 1.73 8.29
C GLY A 30 7.28 0.21 8.20
N ASP A 31 7.97 -0.60 9.01
CA ASP A 31 7.97 -2.06 8.89
C ASP A 31 6.65 -2.74 9.33
N ASP A 32 5.78 -1.98 9.98
CA ASP A 32 4.45 -2.40 10.39
C ASP A 32 3.38 -2.13 9.33
N ILE A 33 3.75 -1.50 8.21
CA ILE A 33 2.86 -1.28 7.07
C ILE A 33 2.68 -2.60 6.34
N LEU A 34 1.42 -3.02 6.16
CA LEU A 34 1.08 -4.21 5.39
C LEU A 34 -0.18 -3.97 4.55
N PHE A 35 -0.31 -4.78 3.51
CA PHE A 35 -1.44 -4.70 2.59
C PHE A 35 -2.20 -6.03 2.54
N THR A 36 -3.52 -5.96 2.42
CA THR A 36 -4.37 -7.13 2.17
C THR A 36 -5.29 -6.91 0.98
N SER A 37 -5.82 -8.02 0.45
CA SER A 37 -6.98 -7.98 -0.45
C SER A 37 -8.22 -7.39 0.26
N SER A 38 -9.30 -7.24 -0.48
CA SER A 38 -10.60 -6.78 0.01
C SER A 38 -11.26 -7.70 1.05
N ASP A 39 -10.73 -8.90 1.31
CA ASP A 39 -11.22 -9.76 2.40
C ASP A 39 -10.64 -9.38 3.78
N GLY A 40 -9.66 -8.46 3.82
CA GLY A 40 -9.03 -7.98 5.06
C GLY A 40 -8.08 -8.96 5.74
N THR A 41 -7.81 -10.12 5.12
CA THR A 41 -7.05 -11.24 5.73
C THR A 41 -5.96 -11.79 4.81
N THR A 42 -6.18 -11.80 3.50
CA THR A 42 -5.22 -12.28 2.50
C THR A 42 -4.16 -11.22 2.30
N ARG A 43 -2.97 -11.46 2.84
CA ARG A 43 -1.82 -10.56 2.71
C ARG A 43 -1.34 -10.50 1.25
N LEU A 44 -1.00 -9.30 0.82
CA LEU A 44 -0.41 -9.03 -0.49
C LEU A 44 1.09 -8.81 -0.35
N ASP A 45 1.86 -9.40 -1.26
CA ASP A 45 3.30 -9.18 -1.35
C ASP A 45 3.56 -7.71 -1.68
N HIS A 46 4.50 -7.09 -0.97
CA HIS A 46 4.82 -5.70 -1.13
C HIS A 46 6.29 -5.41 -0.84
N GLU A 47 6.76 -4.27 -1.33
CA GLU A 47 8.07 -3.70 -1.07
C GLU A 47 7.89 -2.21 -0.75
N ILE A 48 8.42 -1.76 0.38
CA ILE A 48 8.47 -0.34 0.73
C ILE A 48 9.78 0.22 0.16
N GLU A 49 9.67 0.95 -0.95
CA GLU A 49 10.81 1.58 -1.61
C GLU A 49 11.27 2.82 -0.84
N TYR A 50 10.32 3.59 -0.29
CA TYR A 50 10.61 4.76 0.52
C TYR A 50 9.53 4.98 1.59
N TYR A 51 9.97 5.30 2.81
CA TYR A 51 9.09 5.78 3.87
C TYR A 51 9.80 6.82 4.74
N SER A 52 9.14 7.94 4.98
CA SER A 52 9.56 8.94 5.96
C SER A 52 8.31 9.58 6.60
N SER A 53 8.31 9.68 7.92
CA SER A 53 7.22 10.29 8.71
C SER A 53 7.56 11.64 9.36
N SER A 54 8.83 12.07 9.29
CA SER A 54 9.34 13.19 10.11
C SER A 54 9.73 14.45 9.32
N ALA A 55 10.42 14.33 8.18
CA ALA A 55 10.90 15.47 7.41
C ALA A 55 9.98 15.76 6.21
N THR A 56 10.13 14.98 5.15
CA THR A 56 9.18 14.93 4.02
C THR A 56 8.31 13.71 4.27
N LYS A 57 7.01 13.92 4.56
CA LYS A 57 6.11 12.79 4.75
C LYS A 57 5.77 12.18 3.41
N GLU A 58 6.28 10.99 3.18
CA GLU A 58 6.11 10.28 1.93
C GLU A 58 6.24 8.77 2.14
N LEU A 59 5.37 8.04 1.46
CA LEU A 59 5.37 6.58 1.35
C LEU A 59 5.31 6.23 -0.12
N ASP A 60 6.29 5.44 -0.57
CA ASP A 60 6.29 4.77 -1.87
C ASP A 60 6.38 3.26 -1.61
N ALA A 61 5.30 2.55 -1.91
CA ALA A 61 5.22 1.10 -1.75
C ALA A 61 4.73 0.42 -3.03
N TRP A 62 5.45 -0.60 -3.48
CA TRP A 62 5.03 -1.48 -4.57
C TRP A 62 4.23 -2.64 -3.99
N VAL A 63 3.00 -2.84 -4.46
CA VAL A 63 2.11 -3.92 -4.00
C VAL A 63 1.75 -4.80 -5.18
N ARG A 64 1.97 -6.11 -5.08
CA ARG A 64 1.58 -7.07 -6.12
C ARG A 64 0.09 -7.37 -6.02
N ILE A 65 -0.68 -6.99 -7.05
CA ILE A 65 -2.10 -7.27 -7.16
C ILE A 65 -2.31 -8.53 -8.01
N PRO A 66 -2.84 -9.65 -7.45
CA PRO A 66 -2.99 -10.90 -8.17
C PRO A 66 -3.88 -10.80 -9.42
N SER A 67 -4.95 -10.01 -9.32
CA SER A 67 -5.88 -9.76 -10.42
C SER A 67 -6.38 -8.31 -10.33
N LEU A 68 -5.96 -7.48 -11.28
CA LEU A 68 -6.40 -6.10 -11.40
C LEU A 68 -7.41 -5.99 -12.54
N SER A 69 -8.65 -5.65 -12.20
CA SER A 69 -9.72 -5.50 -13.18
C SER A 69 -9.56 -4.24 -14.04
N SER A 70 -9.88 -4.37 -15.32
CA SER A 70 -9.95 -3.26 -16.29
C SER A 70 -11.29 -2.51 -16.27
N SER A 71 -12.31 -3.06 -15.60
CA SER A 71 -13.69 -2.56 -15.67
C SER A 71 -14.37 -2.31 -14.33
N SER A 72 -13.80 -2.81 -13.22
CA SER A 72 -14.29 -2.57 -11.87
C SER A 72 -13.15 -2.18 -10.93
N ASP A 73 -13.48 -1.45 -9.88
CA ASP A 73 -12.51 -1.07 -8.85
C ASP A 73 -11.94 -2.31 -8.15
N THR A 74 -10.63 -2.29 -7.91
CA THR A 74 -9.95 -3.26 -7.07
C THR A 74 -9.69 -2.63 -5.71
N VAL A 75 -10.30 -3.21 -4.67
CA VAL A 75 -10.14 -2.74 -3.29
C VAL A 75 -9.02 -3.52 -2.61
N ILE A 76 -8.13 -2.78 -1.96
CA ILE A 76 -7.12 -3.31 -1.04
C ILE A 76 -7.22 -2.55 0.28
N TYR A 77 -6.73 -3.16 1.35
CA TYR A 77 -6.60 -2.49 2.64
C TYR A 77 -5.12 -2.32 2.98
N MET A 78 -4.81 -1.18 3.59
CA MET A 78 -3.52 -0.87 4.18
C MET A 78 -3.68 -0.82 5.68
N TYR A 79 -2.85 -1.56 6.40
CA TYR A 79 -2.80 -1.57 7.86
C TYR A 79 -1.44 -1.06 8.32
N TYR A 80 -1.45 -0.43 9.48
CA TYR A 80 -0.29 0.15 10.16
C TYR A 80 -0.69 0.35 11.63
N SER A 81 0.23 0.87 12.46
CA SER A 81 0.07 1.01 13.91
C SER A 81 0.13 -0.32 14.67
N ASN A 82 0.80 -1.32 14.10
CA ASN A 82 1.09 -2.56 14.82
C ASN A 82 2.42 -2.41 15.55
N SER A 83 2.37 -1.80 16.74
CA SER A 83 3.43 -1.92 17.74
C SER A 83 3.46 -3.36 18.23
N GLY A 84 4.34 -4.19 17.68
CA GLY A 84 4.51 -5.58 18.11
C GLY A 84 4.75 -5.72 19.61
#